data_AF-A0A957NWJ9-F1
#
_entry.id   AF-A0A957NWJ9-F1
#
_cell.length_a   1.000
_cell.length_b   1.000
_cell.length_c   1.000
_cell.angle_alpha   90.00
_cell.angle_beta   90.00
_cell.angle_gamma   90.00
#
_symmetry.space_group_name_H-M   'P 1'
#
loop_
_entity.id
_entity.type
_entity.pdbx_description
1 polymer ?
#
loop_
_entity_poly.entity_id
_entity_poly.type
_entity_poly.pdbx_seq_one_letter_code
_entity_poly.pdbx_strand_id
1 'polypeptide(L)'
;MTLQMGVVFLILVGAFVAFALDRFPIDFVAFSILALMLVIGPWLGLELSEVVSGFSNTATVTVMAMFVLSAAVARTGAVNWLAGQLEQWAGDGELRQLVVLLLVVGFVSAFLANTATVAILMPMIMTLARRSKRSPSKLLMPLSYGSQLGGVMTLIGTSTNILASSLAAQHGYGPFGMFDFTLIGILVYLTGLLYFVLIGYRLLPERRPSDGMSENYRSKDYLTEVLIQPDSALVGKTLAQSELGSRLDIQVLDIVRAEDHLGLLSANVELLAG
;
A
#
# COMPACT_ATOMS: atom_id res chain seq x y z
N MET A 1 -3.08 44.25 3.36
CA MET A 1 -2.24 43.04 3.53
C MET A 1 -0.80 43.49 3.50
N THR A 2 0.04 43.11 4.46
CA THR A 2 1.48 43.41 4.37
C THR A 2 2.08 42.61 3.21
N LEU A 3 3.13 43.13 2.56
CA LEU A 3 3.81 42.43 1.45
C LEU A 3 4.21 41.00 1.86
N GLN A 4 4.64 40.83 3.11
CA GLN A 4 4.96 39.54 3.72
C GLN A 4 3.76 38.57 3.73
N MET A 5 2.57 39.01 4.16
CA MET A 5 1.37 38.18 4.12
C MET A 5 1.00 37.76 2.69
N GLY A 6 1.17 38.65 1.72
CA GLY A 6 0.91 38.35 0.31
C GLY A 6 1.82 37.25 -0.22
N VAL A 7 3.11 37.28 0.12
CA VAL A 7 4.09 36.24 -0.24
C VAL A 7 3.73 34.90 0.39
N VAL A 8 3.42 34.86 1.69
CA VAL A 8 3.01 33.63 2.38
C VAL A 8 1.76 33.04 1.74
N PHE A 9 0.78 33.87 1.43
CA PHE A 9 -0.45 33.42 0.79
C PHE A 9 -0.20 32.86 -0.61
N LEU A 10 0.68 33.49 -1.41
CA LEU A 10 1.08 32.99 -2.71
C LEU A 10 1.75 31.60 -2.60
N ILE A 11 2.62 31.40 -1.60
CA ILE A 11 3.28 30.11 -1.35
C ILE A 11 2.26 29.05 -0.96
N LEU A 12 1.28 29.40 -0.12
CA LEU A 12 0.21 28.48 0.30
C LEU A 12 -0.66 28.07 -0.90
N VAL A 13 -1.09 29.02 -1.72
CA VAL A 13 -1.84 28.74 -2.96
C VAL A 13 -1.00 27.90 -3.92
N GLY A 14 0.27 28.24 -4.10
CA GLY A 14 1.21 27.48 -4.94
C GLY A 14 1.38 26.05 -4.45
N ALA A 15 1.51 25.84 -3.14
CA ALA A 15 1.57 24.51 -2.52
C ALA A 15 0.30 23.71 -2.79
N PHE A 16 -0.87 24.33 -2.59
CA PHE A 16 -2.16 23.68 -2.84
C PHE A 16 -2.32 23.28 -4.31
N VAL A 17 -1.97 24.16 -5.25
CA VAL A 17 -2.00 23.87 -6.69
C VAL A 17 -1.00 22.75 -7.03
N ALA A 18 0.21 22.78 -6.49
CA ALA A 18 1.22 21.75 -6.73
C ALA A 18 0.75 20.37 -6.23
N PHE A 19 0.15 20.30 -5.04
CA PHE A 19 -0.44 19.07 -4.51
C PHE A 19 -1.65 18.61 -5.33
N ALA A 20 -2.52 19.53 -5.76
CA ALA A 20 -3.69 19.18 -6.57
C ALA A 20 -3.34 18.67 -7.97
N LEU A 21 -2.25 19.16 -8.55
CA LEU A 21 -1.77 18.73 -9.87
C LEU A 21 -1.09 17.35 -9.83
N ASP A 22 -0.64 16.89 -8.66
CA ASP A 22 0.03 15.59 -8.44
C ASP A 22 1.17 15.29 -9.44
N ARG A 23 1.79 16.35 -9.97
CA ARG A 23 2.83 16.22 -11.01
C ARG A 23 4.21 15.94 -10.43
N PHE A 24 4.43 16.32 -9.17
CA PHE A 24 5.65 16.08 -8.43
C PHE A 24 5.31 15.31 -7.14
N PRO A 25 6.21 14.44 -6.65
CA PRO A 25 6.03 13.78 -5.38
C PRO A 25 5.78 14.80 -4.25
N ILE A 26 4.88 14.46 -3.33
CA ILE A 26 4.51 15.33 -2.21
C ILE A 26 5.75 15.77 -1.41
N ASP A 27 6.68 14.84 -1.19
CA ASP A 27 7.93 15.12 -0.48
C ASP A 27 8.79 16.18 -1.19
N PHE A 28 8.87 16.09 -2.52
CA PHE A 28 9.62 17.06 -3.32
C PHE A 28 9.01 18.46 -3.21
N VAL A 29 7.68 18.57 -3.28
CA VAL A 29 6.97 19.84 -3.10
C VAL A 29 7.18 20.39 -1.68
N ALA A 30 7.05 19.54 -0.65
CA ALA A 30 7.25 19.93 0.74
C ALA A 30 8.67 20.43 1.02
N PHE A 31 9.70 19.71 0.56
CA PHE A 31 11.10 20.13 0.70
C PHE A 31 11.43 21.37 -0.11
N SER A 32 10.79 21.57 -1.28
CA SER A 32 10.94 22.79 -2.07
C SER A 32 10.37 24.01 -1.34
N ILE A 33 9.19 23.87 -0.72
CA ILE A 33 8.59 24.93 0.11
C ILE A 33 9.47 25.23 1.32
N LEU A 34 10.00 24.19 1.99
CA LEU A 34 10.92 24.37 3.11
C LEU A 34 12.19 25.10 2.68
N ALA A 35 12.81 24.69 1.57
CA ALA A 35 14.00 25.34 1.03
C ALA A 35 13.72 26.81 0.66
N LEU A 36 12.57 27.08 0.04
CA LEU A 36 12.13 28.43 -0.23
C LEU A 36 12.00 29.24 1.08
N MET A 37 11.28 28.71 2.07
CA MET A 37 11.11 29.35 3.39
C MET A 37 12.44 29.56 4.12
N LEU A 38 13.44 28.70 3.92
CA LEU A 38 14.77 28.89 4.50
C LEU A 38 15.49 30.11 3.90
N VAL A 39 15.28 30.37 2.61
CA VAL A 39 15.89 31.49 1.89
C VAL A 39 15.17 32.82 2.19
N ILE A 40 13.83 32.81 2.17
CA ILE A 40 13.03 34.04 2.33
C ILE A 40 12.53 34.28 3.76
N GLY A 41 12.62 33.28 4.64
CA GLY A 41 12.16 33.32 6.03
C GLY A 41 12.78 34.45 6.84
N PRO A 42 14.11 34.68 6.80
CA PRO A 42 14.73 35.81 7.51
C PRO A 42 14.18 37.17 7.06
N TRP A 43 13.86 37.33 5.77
CA TRP A 43 13.23 38.55 5.24
C TRP A 43 11.76 38.69 5.69
N LEU A 44 11.10 37.56 5.92
CA LEU A 44 9.75 37.50 6.47
C LEU A 44 9.71 37.77 7.99
N GLY A 45 10.87 37.91 8.63
CA GLY A 45 11.00 38.08 10.07
C GLY A 45 10.90 36.76 10.85
N LEU A 46 11.05 35.62 10.17
CA LEU A 46 11.04 34.31 10.80
C LEU A 46 12.46 33.88 11.21
N GLU A 47 12.58 33.29 12.38
CA GLU A 47 13.79 32.59 12.80
C GLU A 47 13.92 31.22 12.12
N LEU A 48 15.15 30.72 12.03
CA LEU A 48 15.41 29.38 11.50
C LEU A 48 14.63 28.29 12.27
N SER A 49 14.51 28.46 13.59
CA SER A 49 13.75 27.60 14.50
C SER A 49 12.28 27.50 14.10
N GLU A 50 11.67 28.61 13.68
CA GLU A 50 10.26 28.68 13.27
C GLU A 50 10.04 27.98 11.93
N VAL A 51 10.95 28.18 10.96
CA VAL A 51 10.88 27.55 9.64
C VAL A 51 10.97 26.02 9.73
N VAL A 52 11.80 25.48 10.64
CA VAL A 52 11.98 24.02 10.80
C VAL A 52 11.13 23.42 11.91
N SER A 53 10.31 24.22 12.59
CA SER A 53 9.49 23.79 13.74
C SER A 53 8.51 22.64 13.43
N GLY A 54 8.12 22.47 12.16
CA GLY A 54 7.28 21.34 11.72
C GLY A 54 7.91 19.96 11.99
N PHE A 55 9.25 19.86 11.99
CA PHE A 55 9.96 18.61 12.28
C PHE A 55 9.94 18.24 13.77
N SER A 56 9.92 19.23 14.66
CA SER A 56 9.80 19.02 16.11
C SER A 56 8.36 18.91 16.59
N ASN A 57 7.37 18.97 15.67
CA ASN A 57 5.97 18.81 16.03
C ASN A 57 5.70 17.40 16.55
N THR A 58 5.04 17.31 17.71
CA THR A 58 4.65 16.04 18.33
C THR A 58 3.79 15.17 17.40
N ALA A 59 2.97 15.77 16.52
CA ALA A 59 2.22 15.04 15.50
C ALA A 59 3.16 14.27 14.57
N THR A 60 4.20 14.92 14.05
CA THR A 60 5.16 14.34 13.12
C THR A 60 5.83 13.10 13.72
N VAL A 61 6.27 13.21 14.98
CA VAL A 61 6.87 12.10 15.74
C VAL A 61 5.84 10.99 15.99
N THR A 62 4.61 11.35 16.35
CA THR A 62 3.52 10.39 16.61
C THR A 62 3.15 9.61 15.35
N VAL A 63 3.01 10.29 14.20
CA VAL A 63 2.75 9.67 12.89
C VAL A 63 3.88 8.72 12.52
N MET A 64 5.13 9.12 12.72
CA MET A 64 6.30 8.25 12.46
C MET A 64 6.26 6.98 13.32
N ALA A 65 6.03 7.10 14.63
CA ALA A 65 5.90 5.97 15.53
C ALA A 65 4.73 5.04 15.14
N MET A 66 3.60 5.62 14.69
CA MET A 66 2.44 4.86 14.23
C MET A 66 2.68 4.12 12.92
N PHE A 67 3.45 4.68 11.99
CA PHE A 67 3.87 3.94 10.80
C PHE A 67 4.78 2.76 11.16
N VAL A 68 5.71 2.94 12.12
CA VAL A 68 6.55 1.85 12.62
C VAL A 68 5.70 0.75 13.27
N LEU A 69 4.74 1.11 14.13
CA LEU A 69 3.82 0.16 14.74
C LEU A 69 2.96 -0.58 13.71
N SER A 70 2.38 0.15 12.75
CA SER A 70 1.60 -0.43 11.65
C SER A 70 2.44 -1.44 10.85
N ALA A 71 3.69 -1.08 10.53
CA ALA A 71 4.61 -1.97 9.83
C ALA A 71 5.01 -3.19 10.67
N ALA A 72 5.19 -3.02 11.98
CA ALA A 72 5.49 -4.11 12.90
C ALA A 72 4.32 -5.11 12.96
N VAL A 73 3.09 -4.63 13.12
CA VAL A 73 1.88 -5.47 13.09
C VAL A 73 1.75 -6.21 11.77
N ALA A 74 1.97 -5.53 10.64
CA ALA A 74 1.99 -6.18 9.33
C ALA A 74 3.06 -7.29 9.23
N ARG A 75 4.27 -7.06 9.76
CA ARG A 75 5.37 -8.02 9.77
C ARG A 75 5.15 -9.23 10.69
N THR A 76 4.30 -9.12 11.72
CA THR A 76 3.96 -10.27 12.57
C THR A 76 3.24 -11.40 11.82
N GLY A 77 2.69 -11.12 10.63
CA GLY A 77 1.86 -12.06 9.89
C GLY A 77 0.43 -12.17 10.41
N ALA A 78 0.04 -11.46 11.48
CA ALA A 78 -1.34 -11.46 11.99
C ALA A 78 -2.35 -11.01 10.92
N VAL A 79 -1.99 -10.00 10.13
CA VAL A 79 -2.82 -9.52 9.01
C VAL A 79 -2.89 -10.57 7.90
N ASN A 80 -1.79 -11.25 7.59
CA ASN A 80 -1.77 -12.35 6.60
C ASN A 80 -2.60 -13.55 7.08
N TRP A 81 -2.61 -13.82 8.39
CA TRP A 81 -3.46 -14.83 8.98
C TRP A 81 -4.94 -14.45 8.88
N LEU A 82 -5.33 -13.22 9.24
CA LEU A 82 -6.69 -12.69 9.05
C LEU A 82 -7.11 -12.71 7.58
N ALA A 83 -6.19 -12.40 6.68
CA ALA A 83 -6.37 -12.47 5.24
C ALA A 83 -6.72 -13.90 4.78
N GLY A 84 -6.02 -14.93 5.29
CA GLY A 84 -6.33 -16.32 5.01
C GLY A 84 -7.68 -16.78 5.59
N GLN A 85 -8.06 -16.26 6.76
CA GLN A 85 -9.39 -16.51 7.34
C GLN A 85 -10.51 -15.88 6.51
N LEU A 86 -10.27 -14.75 5.86
CA LEU A 86 -11.24 -14.12 4.97
C LEU A 86 -11.73 -15.11 3.91
N GLU A 87 -10.82 -15.83 3.25
CA GLU A 87 -11.18 -16.78 2.19
C GLU A 87 -12.13 -17.86 2.70
N GLN A 88 -11.88 -18.37 3.92
CA GLN A 88 -12.71 -19.40 4.54
C GLN A 88 -14.08 -18.85 4.98
N TRP A 89 -14.12 -17.62 5.51
CA TRP A 89 -15.36 -17.01 6.01
C TRP A 89 -16.24 -16.44 4.91
N ALA A 90 -15.66 -15.96 3.83
CA ALA A 90 -16.35 -15.31 2.73
C ALA A 90 -17.29 -16.29 1.99
N GLY A 91 -16.86 -17.55 1.81
CA GLY A 91 -17.63 -18.57 1.08
C GLY A 91 -17.98 -18.15 -0.35
N ASP A 92 -19.04 -18.72 -0.92
CA ASP A 92 -19.40 -18.50 -2.34
C ASP A 92 -20.43 -17.37 -2.58
N GLY A 93 -21.17 -16.97 -1.56
CA GLY A 93 -22.26 -16.00 -1.67
C GLY A 93 -21.78 -14.57 -1.84
N GLU A 94 -22.29 -13.83 -2.84
CA GLU A 94 -21.86 -12.45 -3.15
C GLU A 94 -21.93 -11.50 -1.97
N LEU A 95 -23.10 -11.46 -1.34
CA LEU A 95 -23.37 -10.58 -0.22
C LEU A 95 -22.50 -10.95 0.99
N ARG A 96 -22.29 -12.27 1.20
CA ARG A 96 -21.46 -12.77 2.29
C ARG A 96 -20.00 -12.39 2.09
N GLN A 97 -19.47 -12.56 0.86
CA GLN A 97 -18.11 -12.13 0.52
C GLN A 97 -17.92 -10.64 0.76
N LEU A 98 -18.87 -9.81 0.31
CA LEU A 98 -18.82 -8.36 0.50
C LEU A 98 -18.84 -7.96 1.98
N VAL A 99 -19.75 -8.53 2.77
CA VAL A 99 -19.87 -8.22 4.20
C VAL A 99 -18.62 -8.65 4.96
N VAL A 100 -18.15 -9.89 4.76
CA VAL A 100 -16.95 -10.42 5.41
C VAL A 100 -15.72 -9.60 5.03
N LEU A 101 -15.60 -9.24 3.75
CA LEU A 101 -14.57 -8.32 3.25
C LEU A 101 -14.58 -7.01 4.01
N LEU A 102 -15.72 -6.33 4.03
CA LEU A 102 -15.83 -5.02 4.68
C LEU A 102 -15.47 -5.13 6.16
N LEU A 103 -15.97 -6.14 6.88
CA LEU A 103 -15.71 -6.35 8.30
C LEU A 103 -14.22 -6.54 8.61
N VAL A 104 -13.54 -7.44 7.89
CA VAL A 104 -12.11 -7.70 8.10
C VAL A 104 -11.29 -6.47 7.72
N VAL A 105 -11.58 -5.85 6.58
CA VAL A 105 -10.87 -4.64 6.14
C VAL A 105 -11.07 -3.50 7.11
N GLY A 106 -12.30 -3.27 7.57
CA GLY A 106 -12.63 -2.24 8.54
C GLY A 106 -11.88 -2.43 9.85
N PHE A 107 -11.85 -3.66 10.35
CA PHE A 107 -11.10 -4.01 11.56
C PHE A 107 -9.60 -3.80 11.39
N VAL A 108 -9.00 -4.30 10.30
CA VAL A 108 -7.56 -4.13 10.05
C VAL A 108 -7.20 -2.66 9.89
N SER A 109 -7.99 -1.90 9.11
CA SER A 109 -7.73 -0.48 8.86
C SER A 109 -7.97 0.41 10.09
N ALA A 110 -8.73 -0.07 11.08
CA ALA A 110 -8.84 0.62 12.36
C ALA A 110 -7.49 0.71 13.09
N PHE A 111 -6.50 -0.12 12.75
CA PHE A 111 -5.19 -0.13 13.41
C PHE A 111 -4.01 0.07 12.46
N LEU A 112 -4.21 -0.09 11.16
CA LEU A 112 -3.20 0.06 10.12
C LEU A 112 -3.55 1.19 9.18
N ALA A 113 -2.53 1.87 8.66
CA ALA A 113 -2.71 2.85 7.60
C ALA A 113 -3.43 2.24 6.38
N ASN A 114 -4.40 2.99 5.84
CA ASN A 114 -5.26 2.56 4.73
C ASN A 114 -4.48 1.93 3.56
N THR A 115 -3.35 2.53 3.18
CA THR A 115 -2.48 2.06 2.09
C THR A 115 -1.87 0.69 2.38
N ALA A 116 -1.41 0.45 3.62
CA ALA A 116 -0.85 -0.83 4.02
C ALA A 116 -1.94 -1.92 4.03
N THR A 117 -3.11 -1.61 4.58
CA THR A 117 -4.27 -2.52 4.60
C THR A 117 -4.64 -2.98 3.19
N VAL A 118 -4.77 -2.04 2.24
CA VAL A 118 -5.10 -2.37 0.85
C VAL A 118 -3.99 -3.21 0.21
N ALA A 119 -2.71 -2.82 0.37
CA ALA A 119 -1.59 -3.53 -0.23
C ALA A 119 -1.48 -4.99 0.26
N ILE A 120 -1.70 -5.23 1.55
CA ILE A 120 -1.63 -6.57 2.15
C ILE A 120 -2.80 -7.46 1.71
N LEU A 121 -4.01 -6.90 1.64
CA LEU A 121 -5.22 -7.68 1.34
C LEU A 121 -5.46 -7.84 -0.16
N MET A 122 -4.93 -6.95 -1.01
CA MET A 122 -5.15 -6.98 -2.46
C MET A 122 -4.84 -8.32 -3.13
N PRO A 123 -3.70 -8.99 -2.88
CA PRO A 123 -3.39 -10.28 -3.53
C PRO A 123 -4.44 -11.35 -3.22
N MET A 124 -4.91 -11.38 -1.98
CA MET A 124 -5.93 -12.31 -1.52
C MET A 124 -7.30 -11.98 -2.15
N ILE A 125 -7.66 -10.69 -2.25
CA ILE A 125 -8.89 -10.27 -2.95
C ILE A 125 -8.85 -10.59 -4.45
N MET A 126 -7.69 -10.45 -5.09
CA MET A 126 -7.52 -10.88 -6.48
C MET A 126 -7.72 -12.39 -6.65
N THR A 127 -7.26 -13.17 -5.67
CA THR A 127 -7.43 -14.64 -5.66
C THR A 127 -8.89 -15.03 -5.46
N LEU A 128 -9.58 -14.38 -4.51
CA LEU A 128 -11.00 -14.56 -4.24
C LEU A 128 -11.85 -14.18 -5.46
N ALA A 129 -11.53 -13.08 -6.15
CA ALA A 129 -12.19 -12.66 -7.38
C ALA A 129 -12.09 -13.73 -8.49
N ARG A 130 -10.89 -14.29 -8.70
CA ARG A 130 -10.65 -15.36 -9.69
C ARG A 130 -11.42 -16.63 -9.37
N ARG A 131 -11.32 -17.12 -8.12
CA ARG A 131 -12.02 -18.34 -7.67
C ARG A 131 -13.53 -18.19 -7.79
N SER A 132 -14.06 -17.03 -7.41
CA SER A 132 -15.49 -16.73 -7.49
C SER A 132 -15.97 -16.34 -8.90
N LYS A 133 -15.07 -16.33 -9.90
CA LYS A 133 -15.32 -15.86 -11.28
C LYS A 133 -15.99 -14.47 -11.33
N ARG A 134 -15.63 -13.59 -10.39
CA ARG A 134 -16.14 -12.21 -10.30
C ARG A 134 -15.10 -11.22 -10.82
N SER A 135 -15.57 -10.08 -11.33
CA SER A 135 -14.68 -8.96 -11.65
C SER A 135 -13.94 -8.49 -10.38
N PRO A 136 -12.60 -8.36 -10.40
CA PRO A 136 -11.82 -7.84 -9.28
C PRO A 136 -12.31 -6.47 -8.82
N SER A 137 -12.78 -5.61 -9.73
CA SER A 137 -13.28 -4.27 -9.38
C SER A 137 -14.45 -4.30 -8.38
N LYS A 138 -15.29 -5.35 -8.40
CA LYS A 138 -16.39 -5.54 -7.47
C LYS A 138 -15.96 -5.90 -6.04
N LEU A 139 -14.70 -6.29 -5.83
CA LEU A 139 -14.13 -6.56 -4.50
C LEU A 139 -13.06 -5.53 -4.10
N LEU A 140 -12.23 -5.09 -5.06
CA LEU A 140 -11.18 -4.10 -4.82
C LEU A 140 -11.72 -2.71 -4.48
N MET A 141 -12.86 -2.32 -5.05
CA MET A 141 -13.49 -1.04 -4.72
C MET A 141 -14.05 -1.05 -3.28
N PRO A 142 -14.84 -2.06 -2.85
CA PRO A 142 -15.20 -2.21 -1.43
C PRO A 142 -14.01 -2.32 -0.48
N LEU A 143 -12.92 -3.00 -0.88
CA LEU A 143 -11.68 -3.03 -0.10
C LEU A 143 -11.13 -1.61 0.13
N SER A 144 -11.06 -0.78 -0.92
CA SER A 144 -10.54 0.59 -0.81
C SER A 144 -11.41 1.47 0.09
N TYR A 145 -12.73 1.48 -0.12
CA TYR A 145 -13.64 2.29 0.69
C TYR A 145 -13.79 1.76 2.12
N GLY A 146 -13.86 0.44 2.30
CA GLY A 146 -13.88 -0.19 3.62
C GLY A 146 -12.62 0.14 4.43
N SER A 147 -11.47 0.22 3.76
CA SER A 147 -10.20 0.63 4.37
C SER A 147 -10.27 2.07 4.85
N GLN A 148 -10.71 3.00 3.99
CA GLN A 148 -10.89 4.41 4.34
C GLN A 148 -11.87 4.62 5.50
N LEU A 149 -13.01 3.93 5.47
CA LEU A 149 -14.03 4.00 6.52
C LEU A 149 -13.59 3.32 7.82
N GLY A 150 -12.75 2.28 7.74
CA GLY A 150 -12.20 1.63 8.92
C GLY A 150 -11.21 2.53 9.65
N GLY A 151 -10.36 3.24 8.90
CA GLY A 151 -9.32 4.12 9.45
C GLY A 151 -9.86 5.25 10.33
N VAL A 152 -11.11 5.69 10.12
CA VAL A 152 -11.70 6.76 10.95
C VAL A 152 -12.15 6.29 12.34
N MET A 153 -12.13 4.98 12.64
CA MET A 153 -12.58 4.44 13.93
C MET A 153 -11.59 4.66 15.08
N THR A 154 -10.32 4.93 14.82
CA THR A 154 -9.33 5.15 15.88
C THR A 154 -8.46 6.37 15.58
N LEU A 155 -7.74 6.84 16.60
CA LEU A 155 -6.76 7.90 16.44
C LEU A 155 -5.66 7.54 15.42
N ILE A 156 -5.26 6.27 15.36
CA ILE A 156 -4.08 5.83 14.61
C ILE A 156 -4.41 5.36 13.19
N GLY A 157 -5.69 5.13 12.88
CA GLY A 157 -6.11 4.61 11.58
C GLY A 157 -5.86 5.60 10.43
N THR A 158 -5.82 6.91 10.70
CA THR A 158 -5.47 7.93 9.70
C THR A 158 -4.56 9.04 10.23
N SER A 159 -3.72 9.58 9.34
CA SER A 159 -2.87 10.73 9.63
C SER A 159 -3.68 12.00 9.96
N THR A 160 -4.90 12.12 9.45
CA THR A 160 -5.80 13.26 9.74
C THR A 160 -6.23 13.29 11.19
N ASN A 161 -6.50 12.13 11.79
CA ASN A 161 -6.92 12.04 13.21
C ASN A 161 -5.76 12.42 14.14
N ILE A 162 -4.54 11.98 13.82
CA ILE A 162 -3.32 12.36 14.55
C ILE A 162 -3.06 13.87 14.43
N LEU A 163 -3.20 14.43 13.23
CA LEU A 163 -3.03 15.87 13.01
C LEU A 163 -4.07 16.68 13.81
N ALA A 164 -5.34 16.26 13.79
CA ALA A 164 -6.41 16.89 14.57
C ALA A 164 -6.12 16.83 16.07
N SER A 165 -5.62 15.70 16.58
CA SER A 165 -5.22 15.53 17.99
C SER A 165 -4.09 16.47 18.40
N SER A 166 -3.07 16.61 17.57
CA SER A 166 -1.98 17.56 17.83
C SER A 166 -2.47 19.00 17.81
N LEU A 167 -3.35 19.35 16.88
CA LEU A 167 -3.90 20.70 16.79
C LEU A 167 -4.76 21.03 18.02
N ALA A 168 -5.58 20.08 18.47
CA ALA A 168 -6.38 20.21 19.69
C ALA A 168 -5.50 20.41 20.93
N ALA A 169 -4.41 19.64 21.06
CA ALA A 169 -3.45 19.79 22.14
C ALA A 169 -2.76 21.16 22.12
N GLN A 170 -2.34 21.64 20.94
CA GLN A 170 -1.71 22.96 20.77
C GLN A 170 -2.64 24.13 21.14
N HIS A 171 -3.96 23.96 20.96
CA HIS A 171 -4.96 24.98 21.30
C HIS A 171 -5.52 24.85 22.72
N GLY A 172 -4.95 23.96 23.56
CA GLY A 172 -5.34 23.83 24.97
C GLY A 172 -6.55 22.93 25.24
N TYR A 173 -7.06 22.21 24.24
CA TYR A 173 -8.14 21.22 24.41
C TYR A 173 -7.64 19.85 24.88
N GLY A 174 -6.32 19.64 24.86
CA GLY A 174 -5.69 18.35 25.12
C GLY A 174 -5.67 17.42 23.88
N PRO A 175 -4.84 16.37 23.89
CA PRO A 175 -4.81 15.38 22.82
C PRO A 175 -6.03 14.45 22.91
N PHE A 176 -6.50 13.97 21.76
CA PHE A 176 -7.50 12.89 21.71
C PHE A 176 -6.90 11.57 22.19
N GLY A 177 -7.71 10.80 22.92
CA GLY A 177 -7.45 9.42 23.25
C GLY A 177 -7.57 8.49 22.03
N MET A 178 -7.04 7.27 22.19
CA MET A 178 -7.03 6.25 21.14
C MET A 178 -8.43 5.94 20.57
N PHE A 179 -9.44 5.93 21.45
CA PHE A 179 -10.80 5.49 21.14
C PHE A 179 -11.84 6.62 21.17
N ASP A 180 -11.42 7.89 21.24
CA ASP A 180 -12.34 9.03 21.26
C ASP A 180 -13.15 9.13 19.95
N PHE A 181 -12.54 8.70 18.84
CA PHE A 181 -13.20 8.65 17.53
C PHE A 181 -14.10 7.42 17.36
N THR A 182 -13.99 6.41 18.21
CA THR A 182 -14.53 5.07 17.94
C THR A 182 -16.04 5.04 17.83
N LEU A 183 -16.76 5.75 18.70
CA LEU A 183 -18.22 5.77 18.65
C LEU A 183 -18.73 6.36 17.33
N ILE A 184 -18.24 7.54 16.96
CA ILE A 184 -18.63 8.23 15.73
C ILE A 184 -18.12 7.45 14.50
N GLY A 185 -16.89 6.97 14.56
CA GLY A 185 -16.26 6.19 13.50
C GLY A 185 -17.01 4.90 13.20
N ILE A 186 -17.46 4.17 14.23
CA ILE A 186 -18.29 2.97 14.05
C ILE A 186 -19.61 3.33 13.38
N LEU A 187 -20.27 4.42 13.79
CA LEU A 187 -21.53 4.85 13.16
C LEU A 187 -21.32 5.17 11.67
N VAL A 188 -20.28 5.93 11.33
CA VAL A 188 -19.92 6.27 9.95
C VAL A 188 -19.58 5.00 9.16
N TYR A 189 -18.76 4.12 9.73
CA TYR A 189 -18.39 2.84 9.12
C TYR A 189 -19.62 1.97 8.87
N LEU A 190 -20.54 1.84 9.83
CA LEU A 190 -21.78 1.07 9.69
C LEU A 190 -22.69 1.66 8.62
N THR A 191 -22.81 3.00 8.53
CA THR A 191 -23.57 3.62 7.43
C THR A 191 -22.95 3.34 6.06
N GLY A 192 -21.62 3.36 5.95
CA GLY A 192 -20.92 2.99 4.72
C GLY A 192 -21.07 1.50 4.39
N LEU A 193 -20.98 0.62 5.38
CA LEU A 193 -21.21 -0.81 5.23
C LEU A 193 -22.64 -1.07 4.74
N LEU A 194 -23.64 -0.44 5.35
CA LEU A 194 -25.03 -0.54 4.94
C LEU A 194 -25.24 -0.02 3.51
N TYR A 195 -24.61 1.11 3.17
CA TYR A 195 -24.62 1.63 1.81
C TYR A 195 -24.06 0.62 0.82
N PHE A 196 -22.91 0.01 1.08
CA PHE A 196 -22.31 -1.00 0.19
C PHE A 196 -23.19 -2.23 0.02
N VAL A 197 -23.79 -2.71 1.11
CA VAL A 197 -24.65 -3.90 1.11
C VAL A 197 -25.96 -3.65 0.37
N LEU A 198 -26.58 -2.47 0.53
CA LEU A 198 -27.89 -2.17 -0.05
C LEU A 198 -27.83 -1.59 -1.47
N ILE A 199 -26.93 -0.62 -1.68
CA ILE A 199 -26.89 0.23 -2.88
C ILE A 199 -25.60 0.02 -3.64
N GLY A 200 -24.46 0.12 -2.95
CA GLY A 200 -23.13 0.11 -3.54
C GLY A 200 -22.90 -1.13 -4.39
N TYR A 201 -23.27 -2.33 -3.94
CA TYR A 201 -23.08 -3.57 -4.70
C TYR A 201 -23.71 -3.52 -6.11
N ARG A 202 -24.81 -2.78 -6.30
CA ARG A 202 -25.48 -2.62 -7.60
C ARG A 202 -24.83 -1.57 -8.50
N LEU A 203 -24.22 -0.55 -7.91
CA LEU A 203 -23.58 0.55 -8.62
C LEU A 203 -22.12 0.26 -8.99
N LEU A 204 -21.52 -0.78 -8.41
CA LEU A 204 -20.13 -1.14 -8.66
C LEU A 204 -19.91 -1.46 -10.15
N PRO A 205 -19.02 -0.71 -10.85
CA PRO A 205 -18.77 -0.94 -12.26
C PRO A 205 -18.12 -2.30 -12.44
N GLU A 206 -18.62 -3.10 -13.40
CA GLU A 206 -17.99 -4.37 -13.74
C GLU A 206 -16.88 -4.13 -14.75
N ARG A 207 -15.67 -3.86 -14.25
CA ARG A 207 -14.47 -3.80 -15.09
C ARG A 207 -13.88 -5.20 -15.16
N ARG A 208 -14.23 -5.96 -16.20
CA ARG A 208 -13.51 -7.20 -16.49
C ARG A 208 -12.09 -6.81 -16.85
N PRO A 209 -11.08 -7.26 -16.10
CA PRO A 209 -9.73 -7.10 -16.55
C PRO A 209 -9.64 -7.83 -17.89
N SER A 210 -9.12 -7.16 -18.94
CA SER A 210 -8.57 -7.90 -20.07
C SER A 210 -7.63 -8.96 -19.51
N ASP A 211 -7.65 -10.18 -20.05
CA ASP A 211 -7.04 -11.39 -19.46
C ASP A 211 -5.60 -11.23 -18.91
N GLY A 212 -4.84 -10.19 -19.32
CA GLY A 212 -3.49 -9.86 -18.82
C GLY A 212 -3.36 -9.04 -17.52
N MET A 213 -4.41 -8.50 -16.89
CA MET A 213 -4.23 -7.76 -15.60
C MET A 213 -3.86 -8.69 -14.42
N SER A 214 -4.18 -9.97 -14.59
CA SER A 214 -3.76 -11.07 -13.74
C SER A 214 -2.31 -11.48 -13.97
N GLU A 215 -1.81 -11.31 -15.20
CA GLU A 215 -0.42 -11.53 -15.57
C GLU A 215 0.45 -10.37 -15.09
N ASN A 216 0.04 -9.10 -15.23
CA ASN A 216 0.87 -7.97 -14.81
C ASN A 216 1.23 -7.91 -13.31
N TYR A 217 0.44 -8.53 -12.43
CA TYR A 217 0.77 -8.64 -11.00
C TYR A 217 1.74 -9.80 -10.67
N ARG A 218 1.92 -10.75 -11.61
CA ARG A 218 2.87 -11.87 -11.56
C ARG A 218 4.00 -11.79 -12.60
N SER A 219 3.92 -10.88 -13.58
CA SER A 219 4.96 -10.60 -14.58
C SER A 219 6.08 -9.77 -13.95
N LYS A 220 6.68 -10.35 -12.91
CA LYS A 220 8.12 -10.25 -12.69
C LYS A 220 8.80 -11.61 -12.91
N ASP A 221 8.06 -12.66 -13.25
CA ASP A 221 8.63 -13.90 -13.75
C ASP A 221 8.97 -13.70 -15.23
N TYR A 222 10.19 -13.26 -15.51
CA TYR A 222 10.70 -13.14 -16.87
C TYR A 222 11.19 -14.51 -17.32
N LEU A 223 10.52 -15.08 -18.32
CA LEU A 223 11.08 -16.19 -19.06
C LEU A 223 12.15 -15.63 -20.01
N THR A 224 13.39 -16.06 -19.82
CA THR A 224 14.49 -15.73 -20.72
C THR A 224 15.33 -16.97 -20.95
N GLU A 225 15.91 -17.05 -22.14
CA GLU A 225 16.94 -18.02 -22.45
C GLU A 225 18.30 -17.42 -22.12
N VAL A 226 19.19 -18.23 -21.55
CA VAL A 226 20.55 -17.83 -21.18
C VAL A 226 21.53 -18.81 -21.80
N LEU A 227 22.44 -18.28 -22.60
CA LEU A 227 23.51 -19.05 -23.24
C LEU A 227 24.66 -19.25 -22.25
N ILE A 228 25.05 -20.50 -21.98
CA ILE A 228 26.23 -20.80 -21.17
C ILE A 228 27.47 -20.64 -22.06
N GLN A 229 28.25 -19.59 -21.82
CA GLN A 229 29.49 -19.37 -22.55
C GLN A 229 30.54 -20.44 -22.20
N PRO A 230 31.49 -20.74 -23.12
CA PRO A 230 32.58 -21.70 -22.87
C PRO A 230 33.40 -21.42 -21.61
N ASP A 231 33.56 -20.15 -21.24
CA ASP A 231 34.34 -19.73 -20.07
C ASP A 231 33.51 -19.69 -18.77
N SER A 232 32.26 -20.16 -18.79
CA SER A 232 31.36 -20.08 -17.63
C SER A 232 31.73 -21.09 -16.55
N ALA A 233 31.73 -20.66 -15.29
CA ALA A 233 31.93 -21.52 -14.12
C ALA A 233 30.77 -22.52 -13.86
N LEU A 234 29.75 -22.50 -14.72
CA LEU A 234 28.63 -23.45 -14.74
C LEU A 234 28.90 -24.67 -15.62
N VAL A 235 29.87 -24.61 -16.55
CA VAL A 235 30.21 -25.72 -17.43
C VAL A 235 30.70 -26.92 -16.60
N GLY A 236 30.11 -28.09 -16.83
CA GLY A 236 30.44 -29.33 -16.13
C GLY A 236 29.80 -29.49 -14.75
N LYS A 237 28.95 -28.55 -14.32
CA LYS A 237 28.16 -28.68 -13.08
C LYS A 237 26.78 -29.25 -13.38
N THR A 238 26.25 -30.03 -12.46
CA THR A 238 24.84 -30.44 -12.52
C THR A 238 23.91 -29.28 -12.15
N LEU A 239 22.66 -29.32 -12.58
CA LEU A 239 21.62 -28.37 -12.17
C LEU A 239 21.56 -28.21 -10.64
N ALA A 240 21.67 -29.30 -9.88
CA ALA A 240 21.71 -29.25 -8.41
C ALA A 240 22.93 -28.50 -7.85
N GLN A 241 24.09 -28.62 -8.50
CA GLN A 241 25.35 -27.98 -8.11
C GLN A 241 25.51 -26.55 -8.66
N SER A 242 24.66 -26.16 -9.61
CA SER A 242 24.72 -24.84 -10.26
C SER A 242 24.32 -23.70 -9.31
N GLU A 243 23.61 -24.02 -8.22
CA GLU A 243 23.03 -23.06 -7.27
C GLU A 243 22.10 -22.00 -7.90
N LEU A 244 21.68 -22.19 -9.16
CA LEU A 244 20.81 -21.26 -9.87
C LEU A 244 19.48 -21.04 -9.12
N GLY A 245 18.87 -22.13 -8.65
CA GLY A 245 17.63 -22.04 -7.87
C GLY A 245 17.84 -21.60 -6.42
N SER A 246 18.89 -22.07 -5.75
CA SER A 246 19.08 -21.83 -4.31
C SER A 246 19.70 -20.47 -3.98
N ARG A 247 20.54 -19.92 -4.87
CA ARG A 247 21.29 -18.67 -4.63
C ARG A 247 20.80 -17.50 -5.46
N LEU A 248 20.32 -17.75 -6.67
CA LEU A 248 19.91 -16.70 -7.61
C LEU A 248 18.39 -16.60 -7.81
N ASP A 249 17.61 -17.46 -7.14
CA ASP A 249 16.14 -17.54 -7.28
C ASP A 249 15.69 -17.75 -8.74
N ILE A 250 16.51 -18.46 -9.53
CA ILE A 250 16.25 -18.78 -10.93
C ILE A 250 15.66 -20.19 -11.03
N GLN A 251 14.43 -20.30 -11.52
CA GLN A 251 13.82 -21.58 -11.87
C GLN A 251 14.17 -21.95 -13.31
N VAL A 252 14.97 -23.00 -13.48
CA VAL A 252 15.24 -23.57 -14.80
C VAL A 252 14.04 -24.42 -15.22
N LEU A 253 13.41 -24.04 -16.33
CA LEU A 253 12.22 -24.73 -16.85
C LEU A 253 12.58 -25.75 -17.93
N ASP A 254 13.61 -25.46 -18.72
CA ASP A 254 14.07 -26.31 -19.81
C ASP A 254 15.57 -26.10 -20.08
N ILE A 255 16.21 -27.08 -20.70
CA ILE A 255 17.57 -26.99 -21.24
C ILE A 255 17.48 -27.34 -22.72
N VAL A 256 17.84 -26.38 -23.58
CA VAL A 256 17.89 -26.56 -25.02
C VAL A 256 19.32 -26.92 -25.44
N ARG A 257 19.47 -27.95 -26.26
CA ARG A 257 20.75 -28.33 -26.86
C ARG A 257 20.55 -28.60 -28.35
N ALA A 258 21.18 -27.82 -29.21
CA ALA A 258 21.11 -28.02 -30.66
C ALA A 258 19.67 -28.27 -31.18
N GLU A 259 18.73 -27.44 -30.70
CA GLU A 259 17.27 -27.51 -30.97
C GLU A 259 16.46 -28.62 -30.25
N ASP A 260 17.10 -29.51 -29.48
CA ASP A 260 16.41 -30.49 -28.64
C ASP A 260 16.07 -29.91 -27.25
N HIS A 261 14.81 -30.09 -26.85
CA HIS A 261 14.27 -29.66 -25.55
C HIS A 261 14.28 -30.79 -24.53
N LEU A 262 15.01 -30.62 -23.42
CA LEU A 262 15.06 -31.57 -22.31
C LEU A 262 13.95 -31.27 -21.28
N GLY A 263 12.69 -31.40 -21.68
CA GLY A 263 11.52 -31.02 -20.87
C GLY A 263 11.33 -31.78 -19.53
N LEU A 264 12.11 -32.83 -19.27
CA LEU A 264 12.18 -33.53 -17.97
C LEU A 264 13.56 -33.32 -17.36
N LEU A 265 13.73 -32.18 -16.68
CA LEU A 265 14.97 -31.84 -16.02
C LEU A 265 15.17 -32.70 -14.77
N SER A 266 16.12 -33.63 -14.84
CA SER A 266 16.62 -34.30 -13.63
C SER A 266 17.65 -33.41 -12.92
N ALA A 267 17.71 -33.49 -11.59
CA ALA A 267 18.68 -32.72 -10.79
C ALA A 267 20.15 -32.99 -11.19
N ASN A 268 20.40 -34.11 -11.87
CA ASN A 268 21.70 -34.58 -12.32
C ASN A 268 22.04 -34.19 -13.76
N VAL A 269 21.19 -33.43 -14.45
CA VAL A 269 21.53 -32.95 -15.81
C VAL A 269 22.71 -31.98 -15.71
N GLU A 270 23.77 -32.30 -16.45
CA GLU A 270 24.99 -31.51 -16.54
C GLU A 270 24.81 -30.31 -17.48
N LEU A 271 25.33 -29.15 -17.08
CA LEU A 271 25.32 -27.94 -17.87
C LEU A 271 26.52 -27.92 -18.80
N LEU A 272 26.27 -27.78 -20.11
CA LEU A 272 27.28 -27.70 -21.15
C LEU A 272 27.37 -26.27 -21.70
N ALA A 273 28.49 -25.95 -22.32
CA ALA A 273 28.63 -24.71 -23.06
C ALA A 273 27.92 -24.81 -24.42
N GLY A 274 27.30 -23.70 -24.85
CA GLY A 274 26.60 -23.59 -26.13
C GLY A 274 25.10 -23.76 -26.03
#